data_AF-A0A167N1Y5-F1
#
_entry.id   AF-A0A167N1Y5-F1
#
_cell.length_a   1.000
_cell.length_b   1.000
_cell.length_c   1.000
_cell.angle_alpha   90.00
_cell.angle_beta   90.00
_cell.angle_gamma   90.00
#
_symmetry.space_group_name_H-M   'P 1'
#
loop_
_entity.id
_entity.type
_entity.pdbx_description
1 polymer ?
#
loop_
_entity_poly.entity_id
_entity_poly.type
_entity_poly.pdbx_seq_one_letter_code
_entity_poly.pdbx_strand_id
1 'polypeptide(L)'
;MVIENNRQKARDAEKRIFNERVKDITGLYKRKISEYVDCKLIRPKHAPKFNAIVSNFFVVQPHNDENLDRLEKVSELLLMQIGSELNKCRNNDNLELLSEQLFLFAAELPSTGIAYNKPFYTEVLPALISRIQTPDSYDADPVDQDSDIQEEEAQTEESKSELDNPPMQRQTADIAN
;
A
#
# COMPACT_ATOMS: atom_id res chain seq x y z
N MET A 1 1.06 15.54 -55.66
CA MET A 1 0.37 14.28 -55.32
C MET A 1 1.25 13.28 -54.54
N VAL A 2 2.58 13.26 -54.74
CA VAL A 2 3.49 12.36 -54.01
C VAL A 2 3.78 12.82 -52.56
N ILE A 3 3.94 14.13 -52.33
CA ILE A 3 4.23 14.70 -51.01
C ILE A 3 3.10 14.43 -50.00
N GLU A 4 1.85 14.60 -50.42
CA GLU A 4 0.68 14.32 -49.57
C GLU A 4 0.54 12.83 -49.25
N ASN A 5 0.85 11.94 -50.21
CA ASN A 5 0.85 10.50 -50.01
C ASN A 5 1.95 10.05 -49.02
N ASN A 6 3.15 10.63 -49.12
CA ASN A 6 4.25 10.36 -48.18
C ASN A 6 3.92 10.89 -46.77
N ARG A 7 3.29 12.07 -46.67
CA ARG A 7 2.84 12.63 -45.39
C ARG A 7 1.80 11.74 -44.72
N GLN A 8 0.85 11.21 -45.49
CA GLN A 8 -0.15 10.29 -44.97
C GLN A 8 0.48 8.97 -44.50
N LYS A 9 1.38 8.39 -45.31
CA LYS A 9 2.14 7.17 -44.92
C LYS A 9 2.94 7.35 -43.64
N ALA A 10 3.58 8.50 -43.44
CA ALA A 10 4.32 8.80 -42.22
C ALA A 10 3.41 8.80 -40.98
N ARG A 11 2.27 9.50 -41.04
CA ARG A 11 1.28 9.53 -39.94
C ARG A 11 0.71 8.14 -39.63
N ASP A 12 0.45 7.34 -40.66
CA ASP A 12 -0.10 6.00 -40.48
C ASP A 12 0.93 5.05 -39.86
N ALA A 13 2.22 5.21 -40.20
CA ALA A 13 3.32 4.49 -39.56
C ALA A 13 3.47 4.87 -38.08
N GLU A 14 3.42 6.17 -37.74
CA GLU A 14 3.48 6.66 -36.35
C GLU A 14 2.32 6.11 -35.51
N LYS A 15 1.09 6.19 -36.01
CA LYS A 15 -0.08 5.62 -35.34
C LYS A 15 0.04 4.12 -35.13
N ARG A 16 0.62 3.41 -36.11
CA ARG A 16 0.84 1.97 -36.01
C ARG A 16 1.82 1.65 -34.88
N ILE A 17 2.96 2.33 -34.83
CA ILE A 17 3.97 2.15 -33.78
C ILE A 17 3.37 2.45 -32.41
N PHE A 18 2.63 3.55 -32.28
CA PHE A 18 1.92 3.90 -31.04
C PHE A 18 1.00 2.77 -30.58
N ASN A 19 0.13 2.28 -31.46
CA ASN A 19 -0.84 1.24 -31.12
C ASN A 19 -0.18 -0.11 -30.82
N GLU A 20 0.91 -0.45 -31.51
CA GLU A 20 1.72 -1.64 -31.22
C GLU A 20 2.31 -1.54 -29.81
N ARG A 21 2.93 -0.42 -29.46
CA ARG A 21 3.46 -0.20 -28.09
C ARG A 21 2.39 -0.24 -27.02
N VAL A 22 1.22 0.38 -27.24
CA VAL A 22 0.06 0.27 -26.32
C VAL A 22 -0.35 -1.20 -26.14
N LYS A 23 -0.43 -1.96 -27.23
CA LYS A 23 -0.82 -3.39 -27.18
C LYS A 23 0.20 -4.22 -26.41
N ASP A 24 1.49 -3.95 -26.59
CA ASP A 24 2.55 -4.69 -25.93
C ASP A 24 2.57 -4.42 -24.42
N ILE A 25 2.50 -3.15 -24.01
CA ILE A 25 2.44 -2.76 -22.59
C ILE A 25 1.20 -3.35 -21.93
N THR A 26 0.01 -3.13 -22.51
CA THR A 26 -1.26 -3.61 -21.96
C THR A 26 -1.32 -5.15 -21.93
N GLY A 27 -0.76 -5.81 -22.94
CA GLY A 27 -0.71 -7.26 -23.06
C GLY A 27 0.23 -7.89 -22.02
N LEU A 28 1.43 -7.32 -21.84
CA LEU A 28 2.36 -7.75 -20.80
C LEU A 28 1.75 -7.58 -19.41
N TYR A 29 1.18 -6.41 -19.14
CA TYR A 29 0.52 -6.13 -17.87
C TYR A 29 -0.57 -7.14 -17.55
N LYS A 30 -1.53 -7.34 -18.47
CA LYS A 30 -2.65 -8.27 -18.25
C LYS A 30 -2.18 -9.71 -18.06
N ARG A 31 -1.13 -10.15 -18.78
CA ARG A 31 -0.53 -11.47 -18.60
C ARG A 31 0.04 -11.64 -17.19
N LYS A 32 0.77 -10.63 -16.69
CA LYS A 32 1.32 -10.65 -15.33
C LYS A 32 0.24 -10.66 -14.26
N ILE A 33 -0.84 -9.90 -14.44
CA ILE A 33 -2.00 -9.96 -13.55
C ILE A 33 -2.60 -11.38 -13.54
N SER A 34 -2.73 -12.03 -14.70
CA SER A 34 -3.18 -13.44 -14.76
C SER A 34 -2.23 -14.38 -14.04
N GLU A 35 -0.91 -14.23 -14.21
CA GLU A 35 0.09 -15.03 -13.47
C GLU A 35 -0.09 -14.87 -11.94
N TYR A 36 -0.31 -13.65 -11.44
CA TYR A 36 -0.57 -13.42 -10.02
C TYR A 36 -1.90 -14.03 -9.55
N VAL A 37 -2.90 -14.14 -10.43
CA VAL A 37 -4.15 -14.86 -10.12
C VAL A 37 -3.90 -16.37 -10.03
N ASP A 38 -3.11 -16.92 -10.95
CA ASP A 38 -2.79 -18.36 -10.98
C ASP A 38 -2.03 -18.79 -9.72
N CYS A 39 -1.09 -17.95 -9.25
CA CYS A 39 -0.35 -18.15 -8.01
C CYS A 39 -1.15 -17.83 -6.73
N LYS A 40 -2.46 -17.54 -6.83
CA LYS A 40 -3.35 -17.18 -5.71
C LYS A 40 -3.00 -15.90 -4.95
N LEU A 41 -2.11 -15.09 -5.51
CA LEU A 41 -1.73 -13.79 -4.97
C LEU A 41 -2.84 -12.74 -5.17
N ILE A 42 -3.56 -12.82 -6.29
CA ILE A 42 -4.74 -11.99 -6.59
C ILE A 42 -5.96 -12.90 -6.73
N ARG A 43 -7.05 -12.62 -6.02
CA ARG A 43 -8.28 -13.39 -6.23
C ARG A 43 -8.86 -13.11 -7.62
N PRO A 44 -9.39 -14.11 -8.35
CA PRO A 44 -9.92 -13.91 -9.71
C PRO A 44 -10.95 -12.77 -9.82
N LYS A 45 -11.80 -12.59 -8.79
CA LYS A 45 -12.80 -11.52 -8.73
C LYS A 45 -12.21 -10.09 -8.74
N HIS A 46 -10.94 -9.93 -8.36
CA HIS A 46 -10.26 -8.64 -8.32
C HIS A 46 -9.45 -8.34 -9.58
N ALA A 47 -9.10 -9.35 -10.38
CA ALA A 47 -8.33 -9.18 -11.62
C ALA A 47 -8.90 -8.10 -12.57
N PRO A 48 -10.25 -7.99 -12.76
CA PRO A 48 -10.83 -6.92 -13.56
C PRO A 48 -10.49 -5.51 -13.07
N LYS A 49 -10.36 -5.30 -11.76
CA LYS A 49 -9.97 -4.00 -11.20
C LYS A 49 -8.53 -3.63 -11.55
N PHE A 50 -7.60 -4.58 -11.44
CA PHE A 50 -6.22 -4.37 -11.89
C PHE A 50 -6.16 -4.10 -13.39
N ASN A 51 -6.91 -4.85 -14.20
CA ASN A 51 -6.95 -4.69 -15.64
C ASN A 51 -7.59 -3.35 -16.08
N ALA A 52 -8.43 -2.74 -15.25
CA ALA A 52 -9.03 -1.44 -15.51
C ALA A 52 -8.00 -0.31 -15.53
N ILE A 53 -6.88 -0.44 -14.79
CA ILE A 53 -5.77 0.53 -14.77
C ILE A 53 -5.27 0.79 -16.19
N VAL A 54 -4.99 -0.26 -16.98
CA VAL A 54 -4.48 -0.11 -18.35
C VAL A 54 -5.60 0.00 -19.39
N SER A 55 -6.79 -0.56 -19.10
CA SER A 55 -7.90 -0.56 -20.06
C SER A 55 -8.63 0.78 -20.15
N ASN A 56 -8.69 1.55 -19.05
CA ASN A 56 -9.31 2.87 -19.06
C ASN A 56 -8.35 3.99 -19.46
N PHE A 57 -7.03 3.76 -19.49
CA PHE A 57 -6.03 4.82 -19.63
C PHE A 57 -6.31 5.73 -20.83
N PHE A 58 -6.31 5.19 -22.06
CA PHE A 58 -6.56 5.97 -23.27
C PHE A 58 -8.05 6.22 -23.56
N VAL A 59 -8.97 5.71 -22.74
CA VAL A 59 -10.39 6.09 -22.81
C VAL A 59 -10.59 7.51 -22.30
N VAL A 60 -9.78 7.92 -21.31
CA VAL A 60 -9.92 9.23 -20.63
C VAL A 60 -8.66 10.10 -20.71
N GLN A 61 -7.56 9.56 -21.26
CA GLN A 61 -6.34 10.30 -21.57
C GLN A 61 -6.18 10.48 -23.09
N PRO A 62 -5.67 11.63 -23.56
CA PRO A 62 -5.40 11.82 -24.98
C PRO A 62 -4.26 10.90 -25.47
N HIS A 63 -4.36 10.46 -26.72
CA HIS A 63 -3.34 9.65 -27.40
C HIS A 63 -2.15 10.52 -27.80
N ASN A 64 -1.09 10.50 -27.01
CA ASN A 64 0.19 11.16 -27.28
C ASN A 64 1.33 10.41 -26.59
N ASP A 65 2.57 10.70 -26.98
CA ASP A 65 3.75 9.98 -26.48
C ASP A 65 3.97 10.17 -24.97
N GLU A 66 3.72 11.37 -24.44
CA GLU A 66 3.82 11.65 -22.98
C GLU A 66 2.93 10.68 -22.18
N ASN A 67 1.70 10.48 -22.64
CA ASN A 67 0.75 9.59 -22.01
C ASN A 67 1.07 8.11 -22.26
N LEU A 68 1.68 7.77 -23.40
CA LEU A 68 2.17 6.42 -23.64
C LEU A 68 3.32 6.05 -22.70
N ASP A 69 4.28 6.96 -22.53
CA ASP A 69 5.38 6.81 -21.58
C ASP A 69 4.84 6.73 -20.14
N ARG A 70 3.81 7.51 -19.81
CA ARG A 70 3.14 7.41 -18.50
C ARG A 70 2.46 6.06 -18.31
N LEU A 71 1.75 5.54 -19.31
CA LEU A 71 1.13 4.21 -19.24
C LEU A 71 2.19 3.13 -18.98
N GLU A 72 3.31 3.18 -19.70
CA GLU A 72 4.43 2.26 -19.49
C GLU A 72 4.96 2.36 -18.06
N LYS A 73 5.30 3.57 -17.62
CA LYS A 73 5.84 3.83 -16.28
C LYS A 73 4.93 3.33 -15.16
N VAL A 74 3.63 3.62 -15.20
CA VAL A 74 2.71 3.17 -14.13
C VAL A 74 2.48 1.67 -14.16
N SER A 75 2.51 1.06 -15.36
CA SER A 75 2.39 -0.39 -15.52
C SER A 75 3.62 -1.09 -14.94
N GLU A 76 4.82 -0.64 -15.30
CA GLU A 76 6.07 -1.15 -14.77
C GLU A 76 6.17 -0.96 -13.26
N LEU A 77 5.82 0.23 -12.75
CA LEU A 77 5.87 0.53 -11.32
C LEU A 77 5.07 -0.48 -10.49
N LEU A 78 3.83 -0.79 -10.88
CA LEU A 78 3.02 -1.76 -10.16
C LEU A 78 3.59 -3.18 -10.28
N LEU A 79 4.01 -3.60 -11.47
CA LEU A 79 4.56 -4.95 -11.69
C LEU A 79 5.88 -5.15 -10.93
N MET A 80 6.74 -4.13 -10.90
CA MET A 80 7.99 -4.14 -10.14
C MET A 80 7.71 -4.17 -8.64
N GLN A 81 6.75 -3.38 -8.14
CA GLN A 81 6.40 -3.38 -6.73
C GLN A 81 5.88 -4.76 -6.29
N ILE A 82 4.92 -5.33 -7.02
CA ILE A 82 4.40 -6.67 -6.71
C ILE A 82 5.52 -7.71 -6.81
N GLY A 83 6.35 -7.66 -7.85
CA GLY A 83 7.46 -8.59 -8.04
C GLY A 83 8.50 -8.53 -6.92
N SER A 84 8.84 -7.31 -6.46
CA SER A 84 9.74 -7.06 -5.34
C SER A 84 9.20 -7.65 -4.06
N GLU A 85 7.97 -7.28 -3.67
CA GLU A 85 7.36 -7.77 -2.43
C GLU A 85 7.12 -9.28 -2.46
N LEU A 86 6.75 -9.84 -3.62
CA LEU A 86 6.61 -11.29 -3.79
C LEU A 86 7.94 -12.00 -3.57
N ASN A 87 9.05 -11.42 -4.03
CA ASN A 87 10.38 -11.98 -3.82
C ASN A 87 10.79 -11.94 -2.33
N LYS A 88 10.43 -10.88 -1.60
CA LYS A 88 10.63 -10.81 -0.14
C LYS A 88 9.81 -11.88 0.58
N CYS A 89 8.53 -12.01 0.24
CA CYS A 89 7.61 -12.95 0.91
C CYS A 89 8.01 -14.42 0.74
N ARG A 90 8.75 -14.78 -0.31
CA ARG A 90 9.28 -16.14 -0.49
C ARG A 90 10.29 -16.54 0.59
N ASN A 91 10.93 -15.58 1.25
CA ASN A 91 11.94 -15.84 2.27
C ASN A 91 11.38 -15.76 3.70
N ASN A 92 10.26 -15.07 3.90
CA ASN A 92 9.72 -14.71 5.22
C ASN A 92 8.28 -15.21 5.46
N ASP A 93 7.74 -16.07 4.59
CA ASP A 93 6.38 -16.64 4.64
C ASP A 93 5.20 -15.63 4.71
N ASN A 94 5.44 -14.36 4.35
CA ASN A 94 4.46 -13.27 4.40
C ASN A 94 3.53 -13.18 3.16
N LEU A 95 3.30 -14.30 2.46
CA LEU A 95 2.52 -14.29 1.21
C LEU A 95 1.05 -13.90 1.41
N GLU A 96 0.45 -14.33 2.51
CA GLU A 96 -0.94 -13.97 2.86
C GLU A 96 -1.07 -12.45 3.11
N LEU A 97 -0.10 -11.86 3.80
CA LEU A 97 -0.06 -10.43 4.04
C LEU A 97 0.03 -9.65 2.71
N LEU A 98 0.87 -10.10 1.77
CA LEU A 98 0.94 -9.46 0.45
C LEU A 98 -0.40 -9.59 -0.32
N SER A 99 -1.05 -10.75 -0.23
CA SER A 99 -2.39 -10.96 -0.81
C SER A 99 -3.42 -9.98 -0.22
N GLU A 100 -3.38 -9.75 1.09
CA GLU A 100 -4.21 -8.76 1.78
C GLU A 100 -3.90 -7.33 1.33
N GLN A 101 -2.62 -6.94 1.22
CA GLN A 101 -2.22 -5.63 0.72
C GLN A 101 -2.73 -5.39 -0.71
N LEU A 102 -2.68 -6.41 -1.57
CA LEU A 102 -3.22 -6.33 -2.93
C LEU A 102 -4.74 -6.26 -2.97
N PHE A 103 -5.42 -6.88 -2.00
CA PHE A 103 -6.86 -6.72 -1.80
C PHE A 103 -7.21 -5.27 -1.42
N LEU A 104 -6.49 -4.68 -0.46
CA LEU A 104 -6.67 -3.29 -0.04
C LEU A 104 -6.39 -2.33 -1.20
N PHE A 105 -5.29 -2.52 -1.93
CA PHE A 105 -4.99 -1.78 -3.15
C PHE A 105 -6.15 -1.85 -4.16
N ALA A 106 -6.66 -3.04 -4.44
CA ALA A 106 -7.79 -3.21 -5.35
C ALA A 106 -9.11 -2.60 -4.81
N ALA A 107 -9.27 -2.46 -3.50
CA ALA A 107 -10.41 -1.78 -2.89
C ALA A 107 -10.35 -0.26 -3.11
N GLU A 108 -9.16 0.32 -3.11
CA GLU A 108 -8.92 1.76 -3.32
C GLU A 108 -8.96 2.18 -4.80
N LEU A 109 -8.91 1.23 -5.74
CA LEU A 109 -9.03 1.54 -7.17
C LEU A 109 -10.40 2.11 -7.53
N PRO A 110 -10.47 3.09 -8.46
CA PRO A 110 -11.73 3.68 -8.86
C PRO A 110 -12.72 2.67 -9.45
N SER A 111 -13.98 2.80 -9.05
CA SER A 111 -15.09 1.96 -9.55
C SER A 111 -15.65 2.45 -10.89
N THR A 112 -15.46 3.73 -11.23
CA THR A 112 -15.97 4.34 -12.46
C THR A 112 -14.83 4.65 -13.43
N GLY A 113 -15.06 4.43 -14.73
CA GLY A 113 -14.04 4.65 -15.77
C GLY A 113 -13.53 6.09 -15.84
N ILE A 114 -14.41 7.07 -15.62
CA ILE A 114 -14.06 8.51 -15.67
C ILE A 114 -13.07 8.94 -14.58
N ALA A 115 -13.00 8.20 -13.48
CA ALA A 115 -12.11 8.50 -12.37
C ALA A 115 -10.64 8.08 -12.63
N TYR A 116 -10.37 7.34 -13.72
CA TYR A 116 -9.01 7.05 -14.19
C TYR A 116 -8.38 8.26 -14.91
N ASN A 117 -8.55 9.47 -14.37
CA ASN A 117 -8.12 10.71 -15.02
C ASN A 117 -6.61 11.00 -14.80
N LYS A 118 -6.13 12.16 -15.28
CA LYS A 118 -4.71 12.52 -15.20
C LYS A 118 -4.20 12.54 -13.74
N PRO A 119 -4.86 13.23 -12.79
CA PRO A 119 -4.49 13.19 -11.37
C PRO A 119 -4.38 11.79 -10.79
N PHE A 120 -5.29 10.88 -11.18
CA PHE A 120 -5.21 9.50 -10.74
C PHE A 120 -3.88 8.84 -11.17
N TYR A 121 -3.50 8.96 -12.45
CA TYR A 121 -2.26 8.34 -12.93
C TYR A 121 -0.97 9.06 -12.52
N THR A 122 -1.03 10.36 -12.20
CA THR A 122 0.16 11.14 -11.84
C THR A 122 0.45 11.14 -10.35
N GLU A 123 -0.58 11.03 -9.51
CA GLU A 123 -0.46 11.24 -8.06
C GLU A 123 -1.02 10.05 -7.28
N VAL A 124 -2.30 9.73 -7.49
CA VAL A 124 -3.01 8.75 -6.66
C VAL A 124 -2.48 7.34 -6.85
N LEU A 125 -2.41 6.86 -8.09
CA LEU A 125 -1.99 5.50 -8.40
C LEU A 125 -0.53 5.24 -7.94
N PRO A 126 0.46 6.11 -8.22
CA PRO A 126 1.80 5.94 -7.65
C PRO A 126 1.81 5.87 -6.12
N ALA A 127 1.02 6.72 -5.44
CA ALA A 127 0.92 6.69 -3.99
C ALA A 127 0.32 5.37 -3.47
N LEU A 128 -0.75 4.88 -4.11
CA LEU A 128 -1.37 3.59 -3.80
C LEU A 128 -0.39 2.42 -4.03
N ILE A 129 0.38 2.44 -5.12
CA ILE A 129 1.38 1.41 -5.40
C ILE A 129 2.44 1.39 -4.30
N SER A 130 2.93 2.57 -3.87
CA SER A 130 3.98 2.65 -2.85
C SER A 130 3.58 2.07 -1.49
N ARG A 131 2.27 1.96 -1.21
CA ARG A 131 1.73 1.36 0.01
C ARG A 131 1.69 -0.17 -0.02
N ILE A 132 1.93 -0.82 -1.16
CA ILE A 132 2.03 -2.28 -1.25
C ILE A 132 3.40 -2.68 -0.70
N GLN A 133 3.48 -2.99 0.60
CA GLN A 133 4.73 -3.37 1.26
C GLN A 133 4.47 -4.50 2.25
N THR A 134 5.47 -5.38 2.41
CA THR A 134 5.54 -6.36 3.49
C THR A 134 6.83 -6.16 4.30
N PRO A 135 6.87 -6.62 5.57
CA PRO A 135 8.07 -6.53 6.40
C PRO A 135 9.27 -7.25 5.77
N ASP A 136 10.45 -6.61 5.83
CA ASP A 136 11.71 -7.15 5.27
C ASP A 136 12.27 -8.32 6.10
N SER A 137 11.91 -8.42 7.38
CA SER A 137 12.26 -9.49 8.32
C SER A 137 11.04 -9.95 9.11
N TYR A 138 11.03 -11.23 9.51
CA TYR A 138 10.12 -11.74 10.53
C TYR A 138 10.62 -11.24 11.88
N ASP A 139 10.40 -9.97 12.19
CA ASP A 139 10.49 -9.52 13.57
C ASP A 139 9.26 -10.09 14.26
N ALA A 140 9.46 -11.19 14.98
CA ALA A 140 8.50 -11.63 15.98
C ALA A 140 8.46 -10.51 17.03
N ASP A 141 7.62 -9.49 16.79
CA ASP A 141 7.27 -8.56 17.85
C ASP A 141 6.69 -9.41 19.00
N PRO A 142 7.29 -9.35 20.20
CA PRO A 142 6.72 -10.02 21.34
C PRO A 142 5.33 -9.41 21.56
N VAL A 143 4.36 -10.29 21.74
CA VAL A 143 3.02 -9.93 22.19
C VAL A 143 3.18 -9.27 23.56
N ASP A 144 3.23 -7.94 23.62
CA ASP A 144 2.97 -7.21 24.86
C ASP A 144 1.46 -7.26 25.11
N GLN A 145 1.02 -8.41 25.63
CA GLN A 145 -0.19 -8.53 26.42
C GLN A 145 0.19 -8.31 27.89
N ASP A 146 -0.28 -7.17 28.42
CA ASP A 146 -0.63 -6.86 29.80
C ASP A 146 0.27 -7.41 30.92
N SER A 147 0.94 -6.51 31.67
CA SER A 147 0.65 -6.28 33.11
C SER A 147 1.56 -5.21 33.75
N ASP A 148 1.06 -4.61 34.83
CA ASP A 148 1.69 -3.65 35.76
C ASP A 148 1.69 -2.15 35.39
N ILE A 149 0.52 -1.54 35.56
CA ILE A 149 0.43 -0.20 36.19
C ILE A 149 0.34 -0.44 37.70
N GLN A 150 1.49 -0.47 38.37
CA GLN A 150 1.60 -0.37 39.84
C GLN A 150 1.88 1.09 40.21
N GLU A 151 0.90 1.69 40.89
CA GLU A 151 1.00 2.64 42.01
C GLU A 151 2.20 3.63 42.01
N GLU A 152 1.94 4.89 41.61
CA GLU A 152 2.75 6.04 42.02
C GLU A 152 2.38 6.46 43.46
N GLU A 153 3.13 6.00 44.45
CA GLU A 153 3.26 6.70 45.74
C GLU A 153 4.29 7.83 45.61
N ALA A 154 3.80 9.07 45.66
CA ALA A 154 4.63 10.26 45.71
C ALA A 154 5.39 10.36 47.04
N GLN A 155 6.72 10.21 46.99
CA GLN A 155 7.62 10.68 48.04
C GLN A 155 7.88 12.17 47.85
N THR A 156 7.54 12.99 48.85
CA THR A 156 8.14 14.32 49.01
C THR A 156 8.71 14.39 50.42
N GLU A 157 10.04 14.38 50.48
CA GLU A 157 10.81 14.63 51.68
C GLU A 157 10.65 16.09 52.11
N GLU A 158 10.32 16.35 53.37
CA GLU A 158 10.70 17.62 54.00
C GLU A 158 10.97 17.44 55.51
N SER A 159 12.28 17.56 55.82
CA SER A 159 12.86 18.18 57.03
C SER A 159 12.68 17.52 58.41
N LYS A 160 13.82 17.05 58.95
CA LYS A 160 14.01 16.61 60.34
C LYS A 160 15.02 17.54 61.05
N SER A 161 14.55 18.30 62.05
CA SER A 161 15.34 18.86 63.16
C SER A 161 14.37 19.10 64.34
N GLU A 162 14.31 18.19 65.31
CA GLU A 162 15.00 18.23 66.61
C GLU A 162 14.16 18.85 67.75
N LEU A 163 13.96 18.02 68.79
CA LEU A 163 13.59 18.27 70.20
C LEU A 163 12.25 18.95 70.54
N ASP A 164 11.38 18.27 71.30
CA ASP A 164 11.37 18.30 72.78
C ASP A 164 10.18 17.48 73.37
N ASN A 165 10.51 16.53 74.25
CA ASN A 165 9.80 15.81 75.34
C ASN A 165 8.27 15.41 75.35
N PRO A 166 7.92 14.34 76.12
CA PRO A 166 6.65 13.56 76.07
C PRO A 166 5.72 13.88 77.30
N PRO A 167 4.79 13.04 77.84
CA PRO A 167 4.09 11.79 77.40
C PRO A 167 2.53 11.82 77.64
N MET A 168 1.86 10.65 77.59
CA MET A 168 0.49 10.31 78.07
C MET A 168 -0.68 10.54 77.08
N GLN A 169 -1.68 9.66 76.87
CA GLN A 169 -2.40 8.62 77.64
C GLN A 169 -2.87 7.51 76.66
N ARG A 170 -2.63 6.21 76.92
CA ARG A 170 -3.55 5.20 77.54
C ARG A 170 -4.97 5.10 76.96
N GLN A 171 -5.27 3.94 76.31
CA GLN A 171 -6.35 2.97 76.57
C GLN A 171 -6.70 2.22 75.26
N THR A 172 -6.29 0.96 75.06
CA THR A 172 -6.97 -0.31 75.43
C THR A 172 -8.43 -0.45 74.99
N ALA A 173 -8.60 -1.25 73.93
CA ALA A 173 -9.50 -2.39 73.74
C ALA A 173 -10.88 -2.45 74.44
N ASP A 174 -11.86 -2.85 73.61
CA ASP A 174 -13.04 -3.71 73.85
C ASP A 174 -14.00 -3.40 75.01
N ILE A 175 -15.31 -3.41 74.72
CA ILE A 175 -16.25 -4.51 75.04
C ILE A 175 -17.70 -4.09 74.72
N ALA A 176 -18.42 -5.06 74.13
CA ALA A 176 -19.83 -5.25 73.85
C ALA A 176 -20.91 -4.56 74.71
N ASN A 177 -22.05 -4.23 74.08
CA ASN A 177 -23.30 -5.00 74.18
C ASN A 177 -24.33 -4.58 73.10
#